data_AF-A0AAD6SJ78-F1
#
_entry.id   AF-A0AAD6SJ78-F1
#
_cell.length_a   1.000
_cell.length_b   1.000
_cell.length_c   1.000
_cell.angle_alpha   90.00
_cell.angle_beta   90.00
_cell.angle_gamma   90.00
#
_symmetry.space_group_name_H-M   'P 1'
#
loop_
_entity.id
_entity.type
_entity.pdbx_description
1 polymer ?
#
loop_
_entity_poly.entity_id
_entity_poly.type
_entity_poly.pdbx_seq_one_letter_code
_entity_poly.pdbx_strand_id
1 'polypeptide(L)'
;MPQQICQKSDAHELGKLALHFDARGRLRPNRGCWQPQDFRNEPYLVYLEELVIQPAWRGKGLSTWVLPKLFHLEALNGAQYIFTWPTVLGRLQPPLVNGFFGDRTPAEEDAWVMKRDRIIRFYRKAGFRRLANSDFFCFAKKTPRTCLTHNRHRRGRPIQGAAAPEDGRGSDASISGKPL
;
A
#
# COMPACT_ATOMS: atom_id res chain seq x y z
N MET A 1 2.53 13.38 22.90
CA MET A 1 2.37 12.88 21.51
C MET A 1 3.49 11.88 21.23
N PRO A 2 3.26 10.57 21.29
CA PRO A 2 4.33 9.59 21.09
C PRO A 2 4.70 9.52 19.60
N GLN A 3 5.97 9.74 19.30
CA GLN A 3 6.51 9.63 17.95
C GLN A 3 6.55 8.16 17.51
N GLN A 4 5.87 7.83 16.42
CA GLN A 4 5.91 6.49 15.81
C GLN A 4 7.30 6.23 15.23
N ILE A 5 8.07 5.38 15.91
CA ILE A 5 9.34 4.84 15.41
C ILE A 5 9.04 3.91 14.23
N CYS A 6 9.62 4.26 13.08
CA CYS A 6 9.39 3.61 11.79
C CYS A 6 9.96 2.17 11.78
N GLN A 7 9.08 1.16 11.73
CA GLN A 7 9.41 -0.25 11.55
C GLN A 7 10.04 -0.49 10.16
N LYS A 8 11.36 -0.67 10.12
CA LYS A 8 12.11 -0.99 8.89
C LYS A 8 12.23 -2.49 8.60
N SER A 9 11.94 -3.39 9.57
CA SER A 9 12.11 -4.84 9.37
C SER A 9 11.03 -5.47 8.50
N ASP A 10 9.77 -5.05 8.67
CA ASP A 10 8.64 -5.78 8.06
C ASP A 10 8.44 -5.39 6.58
N ALA A 11 8.90 -4.18 6.21
CA ALA A 11 8.93 -3.73 4.82
C ALA A 11 9.92 -4.54 3.95
N HIS A 12 10.99 -5.07 4.56
CA HIS A 12 11.97 -5.89 3.87
C HIS A 12 11.40 -7.26 3.46
N GLU A 13 10.64 -7.90 4.35
CA GLU A 13 10.00 -9.19 4.06
C GLU A 13 8.85 -9.06 3.06
N LEU A 14 8.11 -7.94 3.07
CA LEU A 14 7.06 -7.67 2.08
C LEU A 14 7.61 -7.35 0.69
N GLY A 15 8.77 -6.68 0.61
CA GLY A 15 9.46 -6.44 -0.66
C GLY A 15 9.89 -7.74 -1.35
N LYS A 16 10.32 -8.73 -0.55
CA LYS A 16 10.68 -10.06 -1.05
C LYS A 16 9.49 -10.82 -1.64
N LEU A 17 8.30 -10.73 -1.03
CA LEU A 17 7.09 -11.41 -1.50
C LEU A 17 6.76 -11.01 -2.94
N ALA A 18 7.08 -9.80 -3.32
CA ALA A 18 6.68 -9.25 -4.60
C ALA A 18 7.65 -9.47 -5.76
N LEU A 19 8.87 -9.92 -5.46
CA LEU A 19 9.75 -10.52 -6.45
C LEU A 19 9.18 -11.84 -7.00
N HIS A 20 8.20 -12.43 -6.29
CA HIS A 20 7.48 -13.60 -6.73
C HIS A 20 6.29 -13.30 -7.59
N PHE A 21 5.94 -12.05 -7.87
CA PHE A 21 4.88 -11.77 -8.82
C PHE A 21 5.50 -11.31 -10.13
N ASP A 22 5.04 -11.83 -11.25
CA ASP A 22 5.43 -11.31 -12.56
C ASP A 22 4.84 -9.89 -12.77
N ALA A 23 5.19 -9.26 -13.89
CA ALA A 23 4.67 -7.93 -14.22
C ALA A 23 3.13 -7.88 -14.35
N ARG A 24 2.46 -9.04 -14.39
CA ARG A 24 1.01 -9.20 -14.46
C ARG A 24 0.40 -9.61 -13.11
N GLY A 25 1.19 -9.65 -12.03
CA GLY A 25 0.70 -10.06 -10.72
C GLY A 25 0.47 -11.56 -10.56
N ARG A 26 1.08 -12.43 -11.38
CA ARG A 26 1.01 -13.89 -11.22
C ARG A 26 2.21 -14.41 -10.42
N LEU A 27 1.97 -15.38 -9.54
CA LEU A 27 3.04 -15.98 -8.75
C LEU A 27 4.04 -16.71 -9.67
N ARG A 28 5.28 -16.23 -9.74
CA ARG A 28 6.43 -16.86 -10.36
C ARG A 28 6.84 -18.08 -9.53
N PRO A 29 7.02 -19.26 -10.16
CA PRO A 29 7.58 -20.40 -9.48
C PRO A 29 9.01 -20.07 -9.02
N ASN A 30 9.20 -20.08 -7.70
CA ASN A 30 10.44 -20.28 -6.96
C ASN A 30 11.61 -19.28 -7.16
N ARG A 31 11.80 -18.38 -6.17
CA ARG A 31 13.09 -17.68 -5.89
C ARG A 31 13.35 -17.45 -4.38
N GLY A 32 13.05 -18.45 -3.54
CA GLY A 32 13.71 -18.58 -2.23
C GLY A 32 13.43 -17.54 -1.13
N CYS A 33 12.39 -16.70 -1.21
CA CYS A 33 12.03 -15.82 -0.09
C CYS A 33 11.07 -16.45 0.90
N TRP A 34 10.34 -17.48 0.47
CA TRP A 34 9.46 -18.26 1.31
C TRP A 34 9.97 -19.69 1.25
N GLN A 35 10.36 -20.17 2.42
CA GLN A 35 10.64 -21.58 2.63
C GLN A 35 9.28 -22.30 2.59
N PRO A 36 9.17 -23.51 2.03
CA PRO A 36 7.98 -24.33 2.19
C PRO A 36 7.49 -24.39 3.65
N GLN A 37 8.41 -24.29 4.60
CA GLN A 37 8.20 -24.21 6.05
C GLN A 37 7.33 -23.02 6.47
N ASP A 38 7.42 -21.88 5.79
CA ASP A 38 6.59 -20.70 6.05
C ASP A 38 5.11 -20.95 5.73
N PHE A 39 4.81 -21.97 4.92
CA PHE A 39 3.45 -22.43 4.59
C PHE A 39 3.08 -23.78 5.23
N ARG A 40 4.05 -24.52 5.79
CA ARG A 40 3.79 -25.83 6.42
C ARG A 40 3.25 -25.71 7.83
N ASN A 41 3.62 -24.65 8.56
CA ASN A 41 3.26 -24.48 9.96
C ASN A 41 2.22 -23.38 10.18
N GLU A 42 1.99 -22.52 9.19
CA GLU A 42 0.96 -21.48 9.25
C GLU A 42 -0.15 -21.80 8.25
N PRO A 43 -1.36 -22.11 8.74
CA PRO A 43 -2.29 -22.89 7.94
C PRO A 43 -3.02 -22.11 6.85
N TYR A 44 -3.06 -20.77 6.88
CA TYR A 44 -3.97 -20.01 6.01
C TYR A 44 -3.38 -18.72 5.43
N LEU A 45 -3.41 -18.61 4.11
CA LEU A 45 -3.33 -17.34 3.39
C LEU A 45 -4.73 -16.74 3.31
N VAL A 46 -4.92 -15.55 3.87
CA VAL A 46 -6.22 -14.88 3.88
C VAL A 46 -6.27 -13.85 2.76
N TYR A 47 -7.25 -13.97 1.88
CA TYR A 47 -7.53 -12.99 0.84
C TYR A 47 -8.83 -12.24 1.15
N LEU A 48 -8.73 -10.93 1.32
CA LEU A 48 -9.88 -10.03 1.43
C LEU A 48 -10.37 -9.70 0.03
N GLU A 49 -11.39 -10.43 -0.39
CA GLU A 49 -12.02 -10.29 -1.70
C GLU A 49 -12.77 -8.96 -1.83
N GLU A 50 -13.65 -8.66 -0.88
CA GLU A 50 -14.49 -7.46 -0.93
C GLU A 50 -14.67 -6.81 0.44
N LEU A 51 -14.66 -5.47 0.46
CA LEU A 51 -15.00 -4.65 1.62
C LEU A 51 -15.99 -3.57 1.21
N VAL A 52 -17.25 -3.74 1.61
CA VAL A 52 -18.32 -2.79 1.29
C VAL A 52 -18.72 -2.00 2.53
N ILE A 53 -18.55 -0.68 2.48
CA ILE A 53 -19.02 0.23 3.53
C ILE A 53 -20.35 0.82 3.09
N GLN A 54 -21.39 0.54 3.88
CA GLN A 54 -22.70 1.15 3.70
C GLN A 54 -22.60 2.69 3.74
N PRO A 55 -23.34 3.43 2.90
CA PRO A 55 -23.23 4.88 2.80
C PRO A 55 -23.32 5.62 4.14
N ALA A 56 -24.25 5.21 5.03
CA ALA A 56 -24.47 5.80 6.36
C ALA A 56 -23.25 5.70 7.32
N TRP A 57 -22.28 4.84 6.99
CA TRP A 57 -21.08 4.58 7.80
C TRP A 57 -19.78 5.09 7.15
N ARG A 58 -19.85 5.66 5.94
CA ARG A 58 -18.68 6.23 5.26
C ARG A 58 -18.17 7.49 5.98
N GLY A 59 -16.88 7.75 5.89
CA GLY A 59 -16.25 8.93 6.51
C GLY A 59 -16.06 8.85 8.04
N LYS A 60 -16.56 7.80 8.70
CA LYS A 60 -16.48 7.64 10.17
C LYS A 60 -15.24 6.87 10.65
N GLY A 61 -14.30 6.55 9.76
CA GLY A 61 -13.09 5.78 10.09
C GLY A 61 -13.33 4.30 10.42
N LEU A 62 -14.55 3.79 10.24
CA LEU A 62 -14.94 2.42 10.60
C LEU A 62 -14.00 1.37 10.01
N SER A 63 -13.67 1.46 8.72
CA SER A 63 -12.86 0.45 8.06
C SER A 63 -11.41 0.42 8.52
N THR A 64 -10.83 1.57 8.88
CA THR A 64 -9.49 1.62 9.50
C THR A 64 -9.47 0.91 10.85
N TRP A 65 -10.59 0.91 11.57
CA TRP A 65 -10.75 0.21 12.83
C TRP A 65 -11.09 -1.28 12.66
N VAL A 66 -11.89 -1.65 11.65
CA VAL A 66 -12.31 -3.04 11.38
C VAL A 66 -11.16 -3.89 10.85
N LEU A 67 -10.36 -3.37 9.92
CA LEU A 67 -9.34 -4.17 9.24
C LEU A 67 -8.35 -4.88 10.19
N PRO A 68 -7.77 -4.21 11.21
CA PRO A 68 -6.92 -4.90 12.20
C PRO A 68 -7.68 -5.94 13.04
N LYS A 69 -8.98 -5.74 13.26
CA LYS A 69 -9.81 -6.65 14.06
C LYS A 69 -10.17 -7.94 13.33
N LEU A 70 -9.97 -8.01 12.01
CA LEU A 70 -10.15 -9.25 11.25
C LEU A 70 -9.31 -10.39 11.85
N PHE A 71 -8.09 -10.11 12.32
CA PHE A 71 -7.24 -11.14 12.96
C PHE A 71 -7.76 -11.64 14.30
N HIS A 72 -8.79 -11.02 14.88
CA HIS A 72 -9.42 -11.49 16.11
C HIS A 72 -10.63 -12.40 15.82
N LEU A 73 -11.01 -12.57 14.56
CA LEU A 73 -12.02 -13.55 14.18
C LEU A 73 -11.44 -14.95 14.37
N GLU A 74 -12.21 -15.84 15.00
CA GLU A 74 -11.83 -17.23 15.23
C GLU A 74 -11.45 -17.95 13.94
N ALA A 75 -12.19 -17.70 12.86
CA ALA A 75 -11.92 -18.24 11.52
C ALA A 75 -10.57 -17.78 10.93
N LEU A 76 -10.02 -16.66 11.41
CA LEU A 76 -8.72 -16.13 10.98
C LEU A 76 -7.64 -16.34 12.06
N ASN A 77 -7.90 -17.21 13.04
CA ASN A 77 -6.91 -17.55 14.05
C ASN A 77 -5.70 -18.24 13.39
N GLY A 78 -4.50 -17.79 13.75
CA GLY A 78 -3.25 -18.23 13.12
C GLY A 78 -2.90 -17.53 11.80
N ALA A 79 -3.78 -16.75 11.18
CA ALA A 79 -3.40 -15.95 10.01
C ALA A 79 -2.43 -14.83 10.40
N GLN A 80 -1.29 -14.73 9.70
CA GLN A 80 -0.34 -13.62 9.88
C GLN A 80 -0.51 -12.52 8.83
N TYR A 81 -1.09 -12.84 7.68
CA TYR A 81 -1.16 -11.92 6.55
C TYR A 81 -2.55 -11.90 5.95
N ILE A 82 -3.06 -10.71 5.65
CA ILE A 82 -4.26 -10.50 4.85
C ILE A 82 -3.85 -9.81 3.55
N PHE A 83 -4.12 -10.46 2.44
CA PHE A 83 -3.88 -9.96 1.10
C PHE A 83 -5.14 -9.36 0.52
N THR A 84 -5.02 -8.38 -0.37
CA THR A 84 -6.15 -7.81 -1.11
C THR A 84 -5.67 -7.20 -2.41
N TRP A 85 -6.54 -7.18 -3.42
CA TRP A 85 -6.35 -6.38 -4.63
C TRP A 85 -7.32 -5.19 -4.59
N PRO A 86 -6.86 -4.00 -4.19
CA PRO A 86 -7.73 -2.84 -4.02
C PRO A 86 -8.19 -2.31 -5.39
N THR A 87 -9.38 -2.72 -5.80
CA THR A 87 -10.01 -2.28 -7.05
C THR A 87 -11.40 -1.69 -6.81
N VAL A 88 -11.90 -0.93 -7.80
CA VAL A 88 -13.26 -0.39 -7.77
C VAL A 88 -14.23 -1.51 -8.15
N LEU A 89 -15.13 -1.87 -7.23
CA LEU A 89 -16.13 -2.90 -7.48
C LEU A 89 -17.03 -2.51 -8.66
N GLY A 90 -16.99 -3.28 -9.74
CA GLY A 90 -17.70 -2.97 -10.99
C GLY A 90 -19.21 -2.77 -10.80
N ARG A 91 -19.84 -3.60 -9.96
CA ARG A 91 -21.28 -3.48 -9.64
C ARG A 91 -21.68 -2.20 -8.90
N LEU A 92 -20.71 -1.47 -8.34
CA LEU A 92 -20.95 -0.18 -7.66
C LEU A 92 -20.61 1.01 -8.56
N GLN A 93 -20.15 0.77 -9.80
CA GLN A 93 -19.92 1.82 -10.76
C GLN A 93 -21.22 2.15 -11.50
N PRO A 94 -21.44 3.42 -11.86
CA PRO A 94 -22.49 3.76 -12.80
C PRO A 94 -22.24 3.04 -14.15
N PRO A 95 -23.29 2.72 -14.91
CA PRO A 95 -23.13 2.20 -16.26
C PRO A 95 -22.37 3.21 -17.13
N LEU A 96 -21.58 2.70 -18.07
CA LEU A 96 -20.84 3.53 -19.01
C LEU A 96 -21.80 4.23 -19.97
N VAL A 97 -21.46 5.45 -20.39
CA VAL A 97 -22.26 6.24 -21.35
C VAL A 97 -22.42 5.49 -22.68
N ASN A 98 -21.38 4.78 -23.12
CA ASN A 98 -21.36 4.01 -24.36
C ASN A 98 -21.94 2.59 -24.22
N GLY A 99 -22.62 2.29 -23.11
CA GLY A 99 -23.14 0.95 -22.82
C GLY A 99 -22.10 -0.01 -22.23
N PHE A 100 -22.53 -1.23 -21.88
CA PHE A 100 -21.72 -2.17 -21.08
C PHE A 100 -20.43 -2.65 -21.78
N PHE A 101 -20.43 -2.68 -23.11
CA PHE A 101 -19.29 -3.09 -23.94
C PHE A 101 -18.61 -1.91 -24.64
N GLY A 102 -19.05 -0.67 -24.38
CA GLY A 102 -18.44 0.52 -24.97
C GLY A 102 -17.15 0.92 -24.26
N ASP A 103 -16.27 1.59 -24.99
CA ASP A 103 -15.06 2.16 -24.40
C ASP A 103 -15.40 3.29 -23.42
N ARG A 104 -14.58 3.43 -22.36
CA ARG A 104 -14.70 4.55 -21.43
C ARG A 104 -14.37 5.85 -22.15
N THR A 105 -15.21 6.85 -21.93
CA THR A 105 -14.87 8.23 -22.28
C THR A 105 -13.67 8.71 -21.44
N PRO A 106 -12.90 9.71 -21.91
CA PRO A 106 -11.79 10.26 -21.13
C PRO A 106 -12.18 10.68 -19.71
N ALA A 107 -13.36 11.30 -19.55
CA ALA A 107 -13.87 11.72 -18.25
C ALA A 107 -14.20 10.54 -17.32
N GLU A 108 -14.71 9.42 -17.87
CA GLU A 108 -14.96 8.20 -17.09
C GLU A 108 -13.66 7.52 -16.67
N GLU A 109 -12.64 7.51 -17.52
CA GLU A 109 -11.32 6.97 -17.20
C GLU A 109 -10.65 7.81 -16.10
N ASP A 110 -10.67 9.13 -16.20
CA ASP A 110 -10.17 10.03 -15.15
C ASP A 110 -10.88 9.78 -13.82
N ALA A 111 -12.22 9.68 -13.85
CA ALA A 111 -13.00 9.36 -12.66
C ALA A 111 -12.67 7.97 -12.09
N TRP A 112 -12.38 6.99 -12.95
CA TRP A 112 -11.95 5.65 -12.53
C TRP A 112 -10.59 5.67 -11.86
N VAL A 113 -9.60 6.37 -12.44
CA VAL A 113 -8.26 6.57 -11.87
C VAL A 113 -8.35 7.26 -10.50
N MET A 114 -9.13 8.34 -10.39
CA MET A 114 -9.34 9.05 -9.12
C MET A 114 -9.94 8.15 -8.04
N LYS A 115 -10.92 7.30 -8.40
CA LYS A 115 -11.52 6.33 -7.47
C LYS A 115 -10.50 5.27 -7.04
N ARG A 116 -9.76 4.68 -7.99
CA ARG A 116 -8.70 3.71 -7.71
C ARG A 116 -7.67 4.28 -6.74
N ASP A 117 -7.19 5.48 -7.00
CA ASP A 117 -6.18 6.14 -6.15
C ASP A 117 -6.70 6.45 -4.75
N ARG A 118 -8.00 6.76 -4.61
CA ARG A 118 -8.64 6.93 -3.31
C ARG A 118 -8.68 5.63 -2.52
N ILE A 119 -9.00 4.50 -3.17
CA ILE A 119 -9.01 3.17 -2.54
C ILE A 119 -7.59 2.77 -2.12
N ILE A 120 -6.59 2.95 -2.99
CA ILE A 120 -5.19 2.68 -2.67
C ILE A 120 -4.73 3.51 -1.47
N ARG A 121 -5.03 4.81 -1.45
CA ARG A 121 -4.73 5.70 -0.30
C ARG A 121 -5.40 5.21 0.98
N PHE A 122 -6.64 4.75 0.90
CA PHE A 122 -7.37 4.18 2.03
C PHE A 122 -6.64 2.96 2.62
N TYR A 123 -6.30 1.95 1.80
CA TYR A 123 -5.60 0.75 2.28
C TYR A 123 -4.22 1.07 2.85
N ARG A 124 -3.47 1.99 2.22
CA ARG A 124 -2.17 2.46 2.75
C ARG A 124 -2.33 3.11 4.13
N LYS A 125 -3.36 3.96 4.31
CA LYS A 125 -3.67 4.58 5.60
C LYS A 125 -4.10 3.56 6.65
N ALA A 126 -4.77 2.49 6.24
CA ALA A 126 -5.14 1.40 7.13
C ALA A 126 -3.93 0.56 7.58
N GLY A 127 -2.77 0.66 6.92
CA GLY A 127 -1.54 -0.06 7.27
C GLY A 127 -1.14 -1.14 6.28
N PHE A 128 -1.91 -1.33 5.19
CA PHE A 128 -1.51 -2.22 4.12
C PHE A 128 -0.31 -1.65 3.36
N ARG A 129 0.55 -2.53 2.85
CA ARG A 129 1.67 -2.17 1.98
C ARG A 129 1.53 -2.88 0.64
N ARG A 130 1.95 -2.19 -0.43
CA ARG A 130 2.02 -2.78 -1.76
C ARG A 130 3.09 -3.88 -1.76
N LEU A 131 2.78 -4.98 -2.42
CA LEU A 131 3.70 -6.06 -2.65
C LEU A 131 4.53 -5.70 -3.90
N ALA A 132 5.70 -5.10 -3.66
CA ALA A 132 6.62 -4.51 -4.67
C ALA A 132 5.93 -3.97 -5.92
N ASN A 133 6.01 -4.69 -7.04
CA ASN A 133 5.54 -4.21 -8.33
C ASN A 133 4.16 -4.74 -8.74
N SER A 134 3.52 -5.56 -7.90
CA SER A 134 2.18 -6.07 -8.17
C SER A 134 1.10 -5.12 -7.66
N ASP A 135 -0.14 -5.31 -8.11
CA ASP A 135 -1.28 -4.55 -7.62
C ASP A 135 -1.85 -5.09 -6.31
N PHE A 136 -1.23 -6.13 -5.75
CA PHE A 136 -1.63 -6.69 -4.47
C PHE A 136 -1.07 -5.88 -3.30
N PHE A 137 -1.89 -5.82 -2.26
CA PHE A 137 -1.58 -5.20 -0.99
C PHE A 137 -1.64 -6.26 0.11
N CYS A 138 -0.78 -6.12 1.10
CA CYS A 138 -0.73 -7.01 2.25
C CYS A 138 -0.74 -6.22 3.55
N PHE A 139 -1.54 -6.70 4.50
CA PHE A 139 -1.54 -6.28 5.88
C PHE A 139 -0.98 -7.40 6.74
N ALA A 140 0.14 -7.13 7.40
CA ALA A 140 0.74 -8.06 8.34
C ALA A 140 0.11 -7.86 9.72
N LYS A 141 -0.31 -8.97 10.35
CA LYS A 141 -0.58 -9.01 11.79
C LYS A 141 0.67 -8.50 12.47
N LYS A 142 0.53 -7.47 13.32
CA LYS A 142 1.61 -7.08 14.20
C LYS A 142 1.86 -8.25 15.13
N THR A 143 2.81 -9.11 14.78
CA THR A 143 3.41 -9.99 15.76
C THR A 143 4.01 -9.06 16.81
N PRO A 144 3.71 -9.23 18.10
CA PRO A 144 4.49 -8.60 19.15
C PRO A 144 5.89 -9.19 19.05
N ARG A 145 6.72 -8.67 18.14
CA ARG A 145 8.12 -9.00 18.11
C ARG A 145 8.70 -8.31 19.33
N THR A 146 9.03 -9.14 20.32
CA THR A 146 10.23 -8.97 21.15
C THR A 146 11.24 -8.25 20.29
N CYS A 147 11.47 -6.97 20.61
CA CYS A 147 12.49 -6.19 19.97
C CYS A 147 13.82 -6.87 20.29
N LEU A 148 14.24 -7.85 19.49
CA LEU A 148 15.63 -8.23 19.42
C LEU A 148 16.31 -7.00 18.83
N THR A 149 16.71 -6.13 19.75
CA THR A 149 17.63 -5.02 19.58
C THR A 149 18.94 -5.61 19.08
N HIS A 150 18.97 -6.03 17.81
CA HIS A 150 20.22 -6.10 17.07
C HIS A 150 20.65 -4.67 16.83
N ASN A 151 21.36 -4.22 17.86
CA ASN A 151 22.21 -3.07 18.02
C ASN A 151 22.99 -2.84 16.72
N ARG A 152 22.38 -2.17 15.74
CA ARG A 152 23.13 -1.51 14.68
C ARG A 152 23.76 -0.29 15.32
N HIS A 153 24.91 -0.54 15.94
CA HIS A 153 25.95 0.41 16.26
C HIS A 153 26.41 1.04 14.93
N ARG A 154 25.58 1.93 14.36
CA ARG A 154 26.00 2.86 13.32
C ARG A 154 26.96 3.83 13.99
N ARG A 155 28.24 3.46 14.02
CA ARG A 155 29.34 4.41 14.21
C ARG A 155 29.12 5.51 13.17
N GLY A 156 28.87 6.73 13.66
CA GLY A 156 28.81 7.91 12.81
C GLY A 156 30.11 7.99 12.02
N ARG A 157 30.01 8.07 10.70
CA ARG A 157 31.10 8.67 9.93
C ARG A 157 30.96 10.19 10.11
N PRO A 158 31.99 10.87 10.63
CA PRO A 158 32.00 12.33 10.61
C PRO A 158 32.01 12.78 9.14
N ILE A 159 31.08 13.67 8.81
CA ILE A 159 31.07 14.39 7.53
C ILE A 159 32.13 15.49 7.68
N GLN A 160 33.29 15.30 7.05
CA GLN A 160 34.28 16.36 6.86
C GLN A 160 34.23 16.84 5.40
N GLY A 161 34.26 18.16 5.21
CA GLY A 161 34.41 18.85 3.92
C GLY A 161 33.07 19.35 3.37
N ALA A 162 32.63 20.59 3.61
CA ALA A 162 33.21 21.87 3.19
C ALA A 162 33.26 22.05 1.66
N ALA A 163 32.34 22.86 1.13
CA ALA A 163 32.61 23.98 0.22
C ALA A 163 31.27 24.61 -0.20
N ALA A 164 31.05 25.85 0.27
CA ALA A 164 30.07 26.74 -0.33
C ALA A 164 30.63 27.31 -1.64
N PRO A 165 29.78 27.55 -2.64
CA PRO A 165 29.98 28.72 -3.48
C PRO A 165 28.70 29.56 -3.62
N GLU A 166 28.87 30.79 -3.15
CA GLU A 166 28.51 32.07 -3.75
C GLU A 166 27.17 32.28 -4.46
N ASP A 167 26.54 33.36 -3.96
CA ASP A 167 25.46 34.16 -4.50
C ASP A 167 25.55 34.44 -6.00
N GLY A 168 24.58 33.93 -6.74
CA GLY A 168 24.26 34.36 -8.11
C GLY A 168 22.95 35.12 -8.15
N ARG A 169 23.02 36.46 -8.06
CA ARG A 169 21.96 37.39 -8.50
C ARG A 169 21.54 37.09 -9.92
N GLY A 170 20.24 37.07 -10.20
CA GLY A 170 19.77 37.00 -11.59
C GLY A 170 18.27 36.98 -11.76
N SER A 171 17.70 38.19 -11.83
CA SER A 171 16.69 38.60 -12.81
C SER A 171 15.22 38.27 -12.54
N ASP A 172 14.51 39.37 -12.32
CA ASP A 172 13.08 39.59 -12.50
C ASP A 172 12.59 39.07 -13.87
N ALA A 173 11.47 38.38 -13.86
CA ALA A 173 10.61 38.22 -15.04
C ALA A 173 9.16 38.39 -14.62
N SER A 174 8.68 39.61 -14.75
CA SER A 174 7.26 39.95 -14.79
C SER A 174 6.67 39.43 -16.10
N ILE A 175 5.59 38.65 -16.06
CA ILE A 175 4.72 38.43 -17.22
C ILE A 175 3.32 38.92 -16.87
N SER A 176 3.04 40.10 -17.44
CA SER A 176 1.72 40.71 -17.65
C SER A 176 0.76 39.73 -18.34
N GLY A 177 -0.48 39.68 -17.86
CA GLY A 177 -1.55 38.96 -18.52
C GLY A 177 -2.02 39.59 -19.84
N LYS A 178 -2.98 38.91 -20.48
CA LYS A 178 -4.18 39.53 -21.05
C LYS A 178 -5.28 38.48 -21.22
N PRO A 179 -6.55 38.83 -20.94
CA PRO A 179 -7.72 38.04 -21.30
C PRO A 179 -8.21 38.43 -22.70
N LEU A 180 -8.68 37.42 -23.44
CA LEU A 180 -9.93 37.37 -24.22
C LEU A 180 -10.11 35.94 -24.72
#